data_AF-A0AAC9WER2-F1
#
_entry.id   AF-A0AAC9WER2-F1
#
_cell.length_a   1.000
_cell.length_b   1.000
_cell.length_c   1.000
_cell.angle_alpha   90.00
_cell.angle_beta   90.00
_cell.angle_gamma   90.00
#
_symmetry.space_group_name_H-M   'P 1'
#
loop_
_entity.id
_entity.type
_entity.pdbx_description
1 polymer ?
#
loop_
_entity_poly.entity_id
_entity_poly.type
_entity_poly.pdbx_seq_one_letter_code
_entity_poly.pdbx_strand_id
1 'polypeptide(L)' 'MVQRKKFKKTGWNWYACIFNMFWYYKQGIIDKAIIMTIIVLLSFGTGIIPIAFYCGTKGNEDRYRQMQKQITV' A
#
# COMPACT_ATOMS: atom_id res chain seq x y z
N MET A 1 -16.59 13.01 16.84
CA MET A 1 -16.40 13.48 15.45
C MET A 1 -15.24 12.72 14.83
N VAL A 2 -15.50 11.77 13.94
CA VAL A 2 -14.41 11.08 13.21
C VAL A 2 -13.84 12.10 12.24
N GLN A 3 -12.66 12.64 12.55
CA GLN A 3 -11.90 13.51 11.66
C GLN A 3 -11.68 12.78 10.33
N ARG A 4 -12.49 13.09 9.32
CA ARG A 4 -12.29 12.59 7.96
C ARG A 4 -11.05 13.28 7.42
N LYS A 5 -9.87 12.77 7.75
CA LYS A 5 -8.63 13.15 7.03
C LYS A 5 -8.92 12.98 5.55
N LYS A 6 -8.87 14.08 4.79
CA LYS A 6 -8.98 14.07 3.33
C LYS A 6 -7.76 13.33 2.78
N PHE A 7 -7.81 12.00 2.78
CA PHE A 7 -6.77 11.19 2.19
C PHE A 7 -6.74 11.47 0.69
N LYS A 8 -5.56 11.83 0.19
CA LYS A 8 -5.36 12.02 -1.25
C LYS A 8 -5.59 10.67 -1.92
N LYS A 9 -6.52 10.63 -2.88
CA LYS A 9 -6.82 9.42 -3.67
C LYS A 9 -5.67 9.09 -4.64
N THR A 10 -4.91 10.11 -5.05
CA THR A 10 -3.84 10.02 -6.04
C THR A 10 -2.58 10.75 -5.55
N GLY A 11 -1.45 10.43 -6.18
CA GLY A 11 -0.16 11.06 -5.92
C GLY A 11 0.82 10.16 -5.16
N TRP A 12 2.08 10.58 -5.16
CA TRP A 12 3.18 9.82 -4.57
C TRP A 12 3.07 9.73 -3.04
N ASN A 13 3.25 8.52 -2.51
CA ASN A 13 3.28 8.21 -1.10
C ASN A 13 4.68 7.76 -0.69
N TRP A 14 5.45 8.69 -0.13
CA TRP A 14 6.79 8.42 0.37
C TRP A 14 6.85 7.31 1.41
N TYR A 15 5.85 7.25 2.31
CA TYR A 15 5.80 6.21 3.33
C TYR A 15 5.55 4.83 2.72
N ALA A 16 4.68 4.74 1.72
CA ALA A 16 4.45 3.48 1.01
C ALA A 16 5.66 3.06 0.17
N CYS A 17 6.43 4.00 -0.38
CA CYS A 17 7.65 3.68 -1.12
C CYS A 17 8.76 3.13 -0.20
N ILE A 18 9.04 3.81 0.92
CA ILE A 18 10.14 3.45 1.83
C ILE A 18 9.82 2.18 2.62
N PHE A 19 8.61 2.09 3.18
CA PHE A 19 8.19 0.93 3.97
C PHE A 19 7.61 -0.20 3.11
N ASN A 20 7.36 0.05 1.83
CA ASN A 20 6.99 -0.95 0.82
C ASN A 20 5.83 -1.86 1.32
N MET A 21 6.01 -3.19 1.26
CA MET A 21 5.05 -4.18 1.78
C MET A 21 4.69 -4.02 3.27
N PHE A 22 5.62 -3.58 4.13
CA PHE A 22 5.33 -3.35 5.55
C PHE A 22 4.30 -2.25 5.77
N TRP A 23 4.29 -1.24 4.90
CA TRP A 23 3.28 -0.21 4.93
C TRP A 23 1.88 -0.76 4.66
N TYR A 24 1.77 -1.68 3.69
CA TYR A 24 0.52 -2.34 3.33
C TYR A 24 -0.02 -3.20 4.48
N TYR A 25 0.85 -3.96 5.16
CA TYR A 25 0.49 -4.71 6.37
C TYR A 25 -0.06 -3.78 7.46
N LYS A 26 0.62 -2.65 7.71
CA LYS A 26 0.19 -1.68 8.75
C LYS A 26 -1.16 -1.01 8.45
N GLN A 27 -1.50 -0.81 7.17
CA GLN A 27 -2.81 -0.26 6.79
C GLN A 27 -3.92 -1.31 6.82
N GLY A 28 -3.58 -2.60 6.93
CA GLY A 28 -4.52 -3.72 6.90
C GLY A 28 -4.78 -4.25 5.48
N ILE A 29 -4.03 -3.81 4.46
CA ILE A 29 -4.18 -4.24 3.05
C ILE A 29 -3.44 -5.57 2.85
N ILE A 30 -3.90 -6.64 3.51
CA ILE A 30 -3.16 -7.91 3.59
C ILE A 30 -3.06 -8.62 2.23
N ASP A 31 -4.12 -8.62 1.42
CA ASP A 31 -4.14 -9.30 0.12
C ASP A 31 -2.96 -8.86 -0.77
N LYS A 32 -2.77 -7.55 -0.90
CA LYS A 32 -1.70 -6.97 -1.71
C LYS A 32 -0.33 -7.15 -1.06
N ALA A 33 -0.26 -7.08 0.27
CA ALA A 33 0.98 -7.28 1.01
C ALA A 33 1.54 -8.69 0.78
N ILE A 34 0.67 -9.72 0.79
CA ILE A 34 1.06 -11.11 0.52
C ILE A 34 1.57 -11.26 -0.92
N ILE A 35 0.84 -10.73 -1.91
CA ILE A 35 1.26 -10.80 -3.33
C ILE A 35 2.65 -10.16 -3.51
N MET A 36 2.85 -8.96 -2.96
CA MET A 36 4.15 -8.28 -3.04
C MET A 36 5.27 -9.09 -2.37
N THR A 37 4.98 -9.69 -1.22
CA THR A 37 5.94 -10.53 -0.49
C THR A 37 6.34 -11.76 -1.31
N ILE A 38 5.38 -12.43 -1.95
CA ILE A 38 5.64 -13.57 -2.83
C ILE A 38 6.50 -13.14 -4.02
N ILE A 39 6.21 -12.00 -4.65
CA ILE A 39 7.02 -11.50 -5.78
C ILE A 39 8.45 -11.19 -5.32
N VAL A 40 8.64 -10.55 -4.17
CA VAL A 40 9.97 -10.29 -3.60
C VAL A 40 10.73 -11.58 -3.35
N LEU A 41 10.05 -12.60 -2.82
CA LEU A 41 10.63 -13.89 -2.46
C LEU A 41 11.02 -14.70 -3.71
N LEU A 42 10.16 -14.73 -4.74
CA LEU A 42 10.46 -15.34 -6.04
C LEU A 42 11.58 -14.62 -6.79
N SER A 43 11.70 -13.31 -6.60
CA SER A 43 12.74 -12.49 -7.25
C SER A 43 14.04 -12.43 -6.45
N PHE A 44 14.21 -13.21 -5.37
CA PHE A 44 15.36 -13.15 -4.47
C PHE A 44 15.71 -11.72 -4.01
N GLY A 45 14.70 -10.88 -3.76
CA GLY A 45 14.90 -9.49 -3.32
C GLY A 45 15.20 -8.48 -4.43
N THR A 46 15.48 -8.89 -5.67
CA THR A 46 15.73 -7.96 -6.79
C THR A 46 14.48 -7.16 -7.18
N GLY A 47 13.30 -7.73 -6.95
CA GLY A 47 12.01 -7.07 -7.18
C GLY A 47 11.68 -5.94 -6.20
N ILE A 48 12.48 -5.70 -5.15
CA ILE A 48 12.17 -4.70 -4.11
C ILE A 48 12.05 -3.29 -4.70
N ILE A 49 12.94 -2.91 -5.62
CA ILE A 49 12.96 -1.57 -6.23
C ILE A 49 11.70 -1.28 -7.06
N PRO A 50 11.30 -2.12 -8.04
CA PRO A 50 10.09 -1.87 -8.80
C PRO A 50 8.82 -1.94 -7.93
N ILE A 51 8.79 -2.82 -6.92
CA ILE A 51 7.67 -2.89 -5.98
C ILE A 51 7.60 -1.64 -5.09
N ALA A 52 8.73 -1.09 -4.67
CA ALA A 52 8.76 0.17 -3.90
C ALA A 52 8.17 1.33 -4.72
N PHE A 53 8.52 1.43 -6.01
CA PHE A 53 7.92 2.41 -6.92
C PHE A 53 6.43 2.20 -7.13
N TYR A 54 6.00 0.95 -7.28
CA TYR A 54 4.57 0.61 -7.34
C TYR A 54 3.84 1.04 -6.06
N CYS A 55 4.38 0.71 -4.88
CA CYS A 55 3.83 1.12 -3.60
C CYS A 55 3.79 2.65 -3.44
N GLY A 56 4.82 3.36 -3.90
CA GLY A 56 4.86 4.82 -3.91
C GLY A 56 3.76 5.46 -4.75
N THR A 57 3.47 4.92 -5.94
CA THR A 57 2.43 5.47 -6.83
C THR A 57 1.02 5.04 -6.44
N LYS A 58 0.82 3.78 -6.03
CA LYS A 58 -0.51 3.18 -5.79
C LYS A 58 -0.92 3.14 -4.32
N GLY A 59 -0.01 3.32 -3.37
CA GLY A 59 -0.29 3.18 -1.94
C GLY A 59 -1.40 4.10 -1.42
N ASN A 60 -1.48 5.34 -1.94
CA ASN A 60 -2.56 6.27 -1.60
C ASN A 60 -3.94 5.80 -2.09
N GLU A 61 -4.00 5.30 -3.33
CA GLU A 61 -5.23 4.81 -3.93
C GLU A 61 -5.74 3.55 -3.20
N ASP A 62 -4.83 2.64 -2.89
CA ASP A 62 -5.16 1.39 -2.21
C ASP A 62 -5.65 1.59 -0.79
N ARG A 63 -5.02 2.51 -0.05
CA ARG A 63 -5.49 2.91 1.28
C ARG A 63 -6.86 3.57 1.22
N TYR A 64 -7.11 4.43 0.24
CA TYR A 64 -8.41 5.06 0.05
C TYR A 64 -9.50 4.02 -0.24
N ARG A 65 -9.24 3.06 -1.14
CA ARG A 65 -10.17 1.96 -1.45
C ARG A 65 -10.46 1.11 -0.21
N GLN A 66 -9.44 0.80 0.59
CA GLN A 66 -9.64 0.02 1.80
C GLN A 66 -10.49 0.75 2.84
N MET A 67 -10.26 2.05 3.03
CA MET A 67 -11.11 2.85 3.93
C MET A 67 -12.55 2.93 3.44
N GLN A 68 -12.78 3.06 2.12
CA GLN A 68 -14.13 3.00 1.57
C GLN A 68 -14.82 1.65 1.84
N LYS A 69 -14.09 0.53 1.66
CA LYS A 69 -14.61 -0.80 2.01
C LYS A 69 -15.02 -0.89 3.48
N GLN A 70 -14.20 -0.38 4.40
CA GLN A 70 -14.52 -0.40 5.84
C GLN A 70 -15.70 0.49 6.24
N ILE A 71 -16.08 1.49 5.43
CA ILE A 71 -17.24 2.36 5.70
C ILE A 71 -18.55 1.73 5.20
N THR A 72 -18.47 0.83 4.21
CA THR A 72 -19.66 0.26 3.55
C THR A 72 -20.12 -1.07 4.18
N VAL A 73 -19.33 -1.60 5.13
CA VAL A 73 -19.62 -2.82 5.90
C VAL A 73 -20.03 -2.40 7.31
#